data_AF-A0A954IRL5-F1
#
_entry.id   AF-A0A954IRL5-F1
#
_cell.length_a   1.000
_cell.length_b   1.000
_cell.length_c   1.000
_cell.angle_alpha   90.00
_cell.angle_beta   90.00
_cell.angle_gamma   90.00
#
_symmetry.space_group_name_H-M   'P 1'
#
loop_
_entity.id
_entity.type
_entity.pdbx_description
1 polymer ?
#
loop_
_entity_poly.entity_id
_entity_poly.type
_entity_poly.pdbx_seq_one_letter_code
_entity_poly.pdbx_strand_id
1 'polypeptide(L)'
;MTTLEFWITRHNRRLAIGLFLKRAGEWLAGWLYLFGACVLAVKLFLPEYWPEVLWLTLLVIPILGMSAWYAMRFPFSRMEAVALLDRQLKGGGLIMSLAEADDPNWHDKLPQTPMLWKRKLPKIRPVRFLRLIGWPLAFACGALLIPTTNPHPKSGFSPSVGREAVEQLETVRGLFEASGVIPAKESQEIKTVLEQLASDAESKPLTSEEWETRDFLRQQFDEKLSREETQLADAG
;
A
#
# COMPACT_ATOMS: atom_id res chain seq x y z
N MET A 1 0.86 -13.58 52.03
CA MET A 1 0.27 -12.73 50.99
C MET A 1 -1.18 -12.49 51.37
N THR A 2 -1.52 -11.29 51.83
CA THR A 2 -2.88 -10.99 52.30
C THR A 2 -3.84 -10.90 51.11
N THR A 3 -5.15 -11.07 51.36
CA THR A 3 -6.18 -10.91 50.31
C THR A 3 -6.11 -9.54 49.66
N LEU A 4 -5.76 -8.51 50.44
CA LEU A 4 -5.51 -7.13 50.00
C LEU A 4 -4.34 -7.04 49.02
N GLU A 5 -3.19 -7.66 49.32
CA GLU A 5 -2.03 -7.68 48.42
C GLU A 5 -2.34 -8.34 47.07
N PHE A 6 -3.11 -9.43 47.09
CA PHE A 6 -3.57 -10.09 45.86
C PHE A 6 -4.41 -9.15 44.99
N TRP A 7 -5.31 -8.37 45.59
CA TRP A 7 -6.13 -7.42 44.85
C TRP A 7 -5.33 -6.22 44.34
N ILE A 8 -4.39 -5.70 45.13
CA ILE A 8 -3.51 -4.59 44.73
C ILE A 8 -2.63 -4.99 43.54
N THR A 9 -1.96 -6.15 43.62
CA THR A 9 -1.12 -6.66 42.53
C THR A 9 -1.92 -6.90 41.25
N ARG A 10 -3.11 -7.49 41.38
CA ARG A 10 -4.04 -7.70 40.25
C ARG A 10 -4.55 -6.39 39.66
N HIS A 11 -4.82 -5.36 40.49
CA HIS A 11 -5.22 -4.03 40.04
C HIS A 11 -4.09 -3.36 39.25
N ASN A 12 -2.87 -3.38 39.80
CA ASN A 12 -1.70 -2.79 39.16
C ASN A 12 -1.39 -3.43 37.80
N ARG A 13 -1.41 -4.77 37.72
CA ARG A 13 -1.22 -5.49 36.45
C ARG A 13 -2.25 -5.08 35.40
N ARG A 14 -3.51 -4.88 35.77
CA ARG A 14 -4.56 -4.46 34.84
C ARG A 14 -4.42 -3.01 34.40
N LEU A 15 -3.98 -2.12 35.29
CA LEU A 15 -3.65 -0.74 34.94
C LEU A 15 -2.47 -0.69 33.95
N ALA A 16 -1.41 -1.46 34.20
CA ALA A 16 -0.27 -1.57 33.31
C ALA A 16 -0.67 -2.08 31.91
N ILE A 17 -1.51 -3.12 31.84
CA ILE A 17 -2.04 -3.62 30.57
C ILE A 17 -2.88 -2.54 29.86
N GLY A 18 -3.71 -1.79 30.59
CA GLY A 18 -4.52 -0.72 30.00
C GLY A 18 -3.70 0.43 29.42
N LEU A 19 -2.64 0.84 30.12
CA LEU A 19 -1.69 1.84 29.64
C LEU A 19 -0.93 1.34 28.41
N PHE A 20 -0.41 0.11 28.47
CA PHE A 20 0.25 -0.52 27.34
C PHE A 20 -0.67 -0.53 26.11
N LEU A 21 -1.91 -0.99 26.27
CA LEU A 21 -2.86 -1.08 25.14
C LEU A 21 -3.17 0.29 24.54
N LYS A 22 -3.35 1.32 25.38
CA LYS A 22 -3.59 2.69 24.91
C LYS A 22 -2.39 3.20 24.11
N ARG A 23 -1.18 3.07 24.67
CA ARG A 23 0.04 3.62 24.07
C ARG A 23 0.46 2.84 22.82
N ALA A 24 0.42 1.52 22.87
CA ALA A 24 0.65 0.66 21.71
C ALA A 24 -0.32 1.01 20.59
N GLY A 25 -1.59 1.29 20.91
CA GLY A 25 -2.59 1.71 19.92
C GLY A 25 -2.23 3.03 19.25
N GLU A 26 -1.82 4.05 20.01
CA GLU A 26 -1.40 5.36 19.49
C GLU A 26 -0.17 5.25 18.57
N TRP A 27 0.86 4.54 19.02
CA TRP A 27 2.10 4.36 18.26
C TRP A 27 1.91 3.51 17.01
N LEU A 28 1.15 2.43 17.13
CA LEU A 28 0.84 1.56 15.99
C LEU A 28 -0.03 2.29 14.98
N ALA A 29 -1.02 3.08 15.41
CA ALA A 29 -1.80 3.90 14.50
C ALA A 29 -0.93 4.90 13.73
N GLY A 30 -0.05 5.63 14.43
CA GLY A 30 0.89 6.56 13.79
C GLY A 30 1.82 5.87 12.79
N TRP A 31 2.32 4.68 13.15
CA TRP A 31 3.14 3.87 12.26
C TRP A 31 2.38 3.41 11.02
N LEU A 32 1.14 2.93 11.16
CA LEU A 32 0.35 2.47 10.01
C LEU A 32 0.05 3.62 9.04
N TYR A 33 -0.19 4.84 9.54
CA TYR A 33 -0.32 6.02 8.69
C TYR A 33 0.98 6.35 7.95
N LEU A 34 2.12 6.35 8.67
CA LEU A 34 3.42 6.60 8.06
C LEU A 34 3.76 5.54 7.01
N PHE A 35 3.52 4.27 7.33
CA PHE A 35 3.72 3.14 6.44
C PHE A 35 2.87 3.27 5.18
N GLY A 36 1.55 3.52 5.32
CA GLY A 36 0.67 3.72 4.17
C GLY A 36 1.08 4.92 3.30
N ALA A 37 1.55 6.01 3.93
CA ALA A 37 2.06 7.17 3.21
C ALA A 37 3.38 6.86 2.47
N CYS A 38 4.30 6.13 3.09
CA CYS A 38 5.53 5.67 2.45
C CYS A 38 5.25 4.72 1.28
N VAL A 39 4.31 3.78 1.44
CA VAL A 39 3.86 2.88 0.37
C VAL A 39 3.31 3.68 -0.82
N LEU A 40 2.46 4.67 -0.56
CA LEU A 40 1.93 5.56 -1.60
C LEU A 40 3.04 6.39 -2.26
N ALA A 41 3.96 6.96 -1.48
CA ALA A 41 5.05 7.78 -1.99
C ALA A 41 6.00 6.97 -2.87
N VAL A 42 6.45 5.80 -2.42
CA VAL A 42 7.33 4.94 -3.24
C VAL A 42 6.60 4.50 -4.49
N LYS A 43 5.33 4.14 -4.38
CA LYS A 43 4.55 3.76 -5.55
C LYS A 43 4.36 4.90 -6.55
N LEU A 44 4.30 6.15 -6.09
CA LEU A 44 4.15 7.33 -6.94
C LEU A 44 5.48 7.77 -7.59
N PHE A 45 6.57 7.73 -6.84
CA PHE A 45 7.84 8.31 -7.27
C PHE A 45 8.87 7.28 -7.76
N LEU A 46 8.82 6.06 -7.23
CA LEU A 46 9.91 5.09 -7.26
C LEU A 46 9.36 3.65 -7.40
N PRO A 47 8.64 3.33 -8.51
CA PRO A 47 7.98 2.04 -8.69
C PRO A 47 8.96 0.85 -8.72
N GLU A 48 10.23 1.10 -9.02
CA GLU A 48 11.31 0.10 -9.05
C GLU A 48 11.64 -0.50 -7.67
N TYR A 49 11.35 0.25 -6.58
CA TYR A 49 11.56 -0.22 -5.20
C TYR A 49 10.35 -0.99 -4.66
N TRP A 50 9.34 -1.27 -5.50
CA TRP A 50 8.34 -2.27 -5.21
C TRP A 50 8.94 -3.65 -5.51
N PRO A 51 9.21 -4.52 -4.52
CA PRO A 51 8.46 -4.74 -3.27
C PRO A 51 9.27 -4.53 -1.98
N GLU A 52 10.46 -3.92 -2.04
CA GLU A 52 11.34 -3.75 -0.87
C GLU A 52 10.67 -2.97 0.27
N VAL A 53 9.73 -2.08 -0.05
CA VAL A 53 8.93 -1.34 0.94
C VAL A 53 8.12 -2.26 1.87
N LEU A 54 7.81 -3.49 1.47
CA LEU A 54 7.12 -4.44 2.35
C LEU A 54 7.97 -4.83 3.58
N TRP A 55 9.30 -4.69 3.52
CA TRP A 55 10.16 -4.89 4.70
C TRP A 55 9.89 -3.87 5.81
N LEU A 56 9.30 -2.70 5.51
CA LEU A 56 8.85 -1.77 6.54
C LEU A 56 7.73 -2.34 7.42
N THR A 57 7.04 -3.41 7.00
CA THR A 57 6.12 -4.12 7.91
C THR A 57 6.84 -4.80 9.06
N LEU A 58 8.12 -5.16 8.88
CA LEU A 58 8.94 -5.77 9.94
C LEU A 58 9.20 -4.77 11.09
N LEU A 59 9.19 -3.46 10.81
CA LEU A 59 9.33 -2.39 11.81
C LEU A 59 8.13 -2.28 12.77
N VAL A 60 7.02 -2.97 12.50
CA VAL A 60 5.92 -3.09 13.48
C VAL A 60 6.41 -3.81 14.75
N ILE A 61 7.33 -4.77 14.63
CA ILE A 61 7.87 -5.56 15.74
C ILE A 61 8.65 -4.69 16.74
N PRO A 62 9.67 -3.90 16.34
CA PRO A 62 10.37 -3.03 17.28
C PRO A 62 9.48 -1.93 17.85
N ILE A 63 8.46 -1.44 17.13
CA ILE A 63 7.52 -0.44 17.66
C ILE A 63 6.65 -1.02 18.77
N LEU A 64 6.13 -2.24 18.56
CA LEU A 64 5.43 -2.98 19.61
C LEU A 64 6.37 -3.29 20.79
N GLY A 65 7.60 -3.72 20.51
CA GLY A 65 8.63 -3.98 21.52
C GLY A 65 8.98 -2.73 22.35
N MET A 66 9.15 -1.57 21.71
CA MET A 66 9.44 -0.30 22.37
C MET A 66 8.26 0.17 23.22
N SER A 67 7.02 -0.01 22.73
CA SER A 67 5.82 0.30 23.51
C SER A 67 5.68 -0.61 24.73
N ALA A 68 6.06 -1.88 24.62
CA ALA A 68 6.06 -2.84 25.73
C ALA A 68 7.16 -2.51 26.73
N TRP A 69 8.37 -2.23 26.25
CA TRP A 69 9.50 -1.82 27.08
C TRP A 69 9.19 -0.55 27.86
N TYR A 70 8.60 0.45 27.22
CA TYR A 70 8.20 1.70 27.89
C TYR A 70 7.12 1.45 28.96
N ALA A 71 6.11 0.63 28.67
CA ALA A 71 5.08 0.24 29.64
C ALA A 71 5.66 -0.54 30.84
N MET A 72 6.75 -1.28 30.64
CA MET A 72 7.49 -1.94 31.71
C MET A 72 8.40 -0.98 32.49
N ARG A 73 8.95 0.06 31.84
CA ARG A 73 9.87 1.04 32.43
C ARG A 73 9.16 2.11 33.27
N PHE A 74 7.92 2.44 32.94
CA PHE A 74 7.11 3.42 33.66
C PHE A 74 5.83 2.80 34.24
N PRO A 75 5.95 1.83 35.17
CA PRO A 75 4.79 1.30 35.87
C PRO A 75 4.22 2.37 36.80
N PHE A 76 2.90 2.30 37.06
CA PHE A 76 2.32 3.07 38.16
C PHE A 76 3.02 2.72 39.46
N SER A 77 3.33 3.75 40.26
CA SER A 77 3.87 3.52 41.60
C SER A 77 2.86 2.71 42.42
N ARG A 78 3.34 1.84 43.32
CA ARG A 78 2.48 1.02 44.19
C ARG A 78 1.49 1.92 44.95
N MET A 79 1.95 3.07 45.42
CA MET A 79 1.11 4.04 46.15
C MET A 79 0.03 4.67 45.25
N GLU A 80 0.34 5.01 44.00
CA GLU A 80 -0.65 5.55 43.06
C GLU A 80 -1.73 4.51 42.73
N ALA A 81 -1.33 3.25 42.52
CA ALA A 81 -2.25 2.15 42.26
C ALA A 81 -3.17 1.88 43.47
N VAL A 82 -2.63 1.98 44.69
CA VAL A 82 -3.39 1.85 45.94
C VAL A 82 -4.35 3.03 46.12
N ALA A 83 -3.90 4.26 45.91
CA ALA A 83 -4.75 5.45 46.01
C ALA A 83 -5.90 5.44 44.99
N LEU A 84 -5.63 5.00 43.75
CA LEU A 84 -6.65 4.81 42.72
C LEU A 84 -7.67 3.74 43.11
N LEU A 85 -7.21 2.63 43.69
CA LEU A 85 -8.06 1.55 44.17
C LEU A 85 -8.94 1.99 45.33
N ASP A 86 -8.37 2.72 46.30
CA ASP A 86 -9.09 3.32 47.43
C ASP A 86 -10.19 4.27 46.96
N ARG A 87 -9.86 5.17 46.02
CA ARG A 87 -10.82 6.09 45.41
C ARG A 87 -11.97 5.35 44.69
N GLN A 88 -11.68 4.25 44.02
CA GLN A 88 -12.70 3.47 43.30
C GLN A 88 -13.62 2.67 44.22
N LEU A 89 -13.09 2.18 45.34
CA LEU A 89 -13.81 1.47 46.40
C LEU A 89 -14.49 2.42 47.39
N LYS A 90 -14.16 3.73 47.35
CA LYS A 90 -14.58 4.75 48.33
C LYS A 90 -14.11 4.40 49.75
N GLY A 91 -12.87 3.91 49.87
CA GLY A 91 -12.28 3.47 51.14
C GLY A 91 -11.87 4.60 52.09
N GLY A 92 -11.81 5.85 51.60
CA GLY A 92 -11.55 7.02 52.45
C GLY A 92 -10.13 7.05 53.01
N GLY A 93 -9.18 6.40 52.33
CA GLY A 93 -7.80 6.24 52.76
C GLY A 93 -7.52 4.91 53.49
N LEU A 94 -8.54 4.10 53.80
CA LEU A 94 -8.36 2.84 54.54
C LEU A 94 -7.43 1.85 53.83
N ILE A 95 -7.49 1.76 52.49
CA ILE A 95 -6.62 0.85 51.74
C ILE A 95 -5.19 1.40 51.69
N MET A 96 -5.04 2.73 51.70
CA MET A 96 -3.73 3.39 51.76
C MET A 96 -3.07 3.19 53.12
N SER A 97 -3.84 3.37 54.19
CA SER A 97 -3.34 3.17 55.56
C SER A 97 -3.00 1.71 55.84
N LEU A 98 -3.80 0.75 55.36
CA LEU A 98 -3.49 -0.68 55.42
C LEU A 98 -2.28 -1.10 54.57
N ALA A 99 -1.96 -0.35 53.51
CA ALA A 99 -0.78 -0.61 52.70
C ALA A 99 0.51 -0.09 53.36
N GLU A 100 0.41 0.86 54.29
CA GLU A 100 1.52 1.42 55.07
C GLU A 100 1.70 0.69 56.41
N ALA A 101 0.60 0.40 57.12
CA ALA A 101 0.58 -0.29 58.40
C ALA A 101 -0.47 -1.40 58.41
N ASP A 102 -0.02 -2.65 58.48
CA ASP A 102 -0.88 -3.84 58.47
C ASP A 102 -1.54 -4.01 59.85
N ASP A 103 -2.70 -3.39 60.06
CA ASP A 103 -3.51 -3.56 61.28
C ASP A 103 -4.64 -4.59 61.05
N PRO A 104 -4.65 -5.73 61.77
CA PRO A 104 -5.72 -6.73 61.69
C PRO A 104 -7.11 -6.17 61.95
N ASN A 105 -7.26 -5.19 62.85
CA ASN A 105 -8.56 -4.62 63.22
C ASN A 105 -9.20 -3.82 62.08
N TRP A 106 -8.41 -3.37 61.12
CA TRP A 106 -8.87 -2.59 59.98
C TRP A 106 -9.27 -3.48 58.79
N HIS A 107 -8.88 -4.76 58.80
CA HIS A 107 -9.29 -5.72 57.79
C HIS A 107 -10.79 -6.00 57.83
N ASP A 108 -11.40 -5.98 59.02
CA ASP A 108 -12.84 -6.19 59.19
C ASP A 108 -13.69 -5.04 58.60
N LYS A 109 -13.08 -3.86 58.44
CA LYS A 109 -13.71 -2.69 57.82
C LYS A 109 -13.62 -2.72 56.29
N LEU A 110 -12.82 -3.61 55.70
CA LEU A 110 -12.74 -3.76 54.26
C LEU A 110 -13.99 -4.46 53.71
N PRO A 111 -14.37 -4.19 52.46
CA PRO A 111 -15.43 -4.95 51.79
C PRO A 111 -15.02 -6.42 51.67
N GLN A 112 -15.61 -7.27 52.50
CA GLN A 112 -15.35 -8.72 52.54
C GLN A 112 -15.81 -9.43 51.26
N THR A 113 -16.68 -8.79 50.46
CA THR A 113 -17.25 -9.39 49.25
C THR A 113 -16.28 -9.27 48.06
N PRO A 114 -15.72 -10.38 47.54
CA PRO A 114 -14.77 -10.36 46.43
C PRO A 114 -15.37 -9.81 45.12
N MET A 115 -16.70 -9.82 45.00
CA MET A 115 -17.42 -9.28 43.84
C MET A 115 -17.31 -7.76 43.73
N LEU A 116 -17.25 -7.04 44.85
CA LEU A 116 -17.07 -5.59 44.87
C LEU A 116 -15.69 -5.19 44.33
N TRP A 117 -14.64 -5.92 44.75
CA TRP A 117 -13.29 -5.77 44.23
C TRP A 117 -13.24 -6.03 42.73
N LYS A 118 -13.79 -7.16 42.26
CA LYS A 118 -13.85 -7.49 40.82
C LYS A 118 -14.56 -6.41 39.98
N ARG A 119 -15.67 -5.87 40.48
CA ARG A 119 -16.47 -4.85 39.76
C ARG A 119 -15.72 -3.54 39.59
N LYS A 120 -14.85 -3.20 40.54
CA LYS A 120 -14.07 -1.96 40.54
C LYS A 120 -12.74 -2.08 39.81
N LEU A 121 -12.28 -3.28 39.49
CA LEU A 121 -11.08 -3.45 38.66
C LEU A 121 -11.24 -2.76 37.28
N PRO A 122 -10.17 -2.17 36.73
CA PRO A 122 -10.15 -1.59 35.39
C PRO A 122 -10.62 -2.64 34.37
N LYS A 123 -11.62 -2.27 33.57
CA LYS A 123 -12.10 -3.09 32.45
C LYS A 123 -11.19 -2.84 31.26
N ILE A 124 -10.45 -3.86 30.84
CA ILE A 124 -9.71 -3.84 29.58
C ILE A 124 -10.76 -3.82 28.46
N ARG A 125 -10.77 -2.77 27.62
CA ARG A 125 -11.73 -2.60 26.53
C ARG A 125 -11.03 -2.81 25.18
N PRO A 126 -10.85 -4.06 24.72
CA PRO A 126 -10.14 -4.34 23.47
C PRO A 126 -10.83 -3.72 22.25
N VAL A 127 -12.15 -3.52 22.30
CA VAL A 127 -12.91 -2.86 21.23
C VAL A 127 -12.45 -1.42 20.98
N ARG A 128 -12.04 -0.68 22.03
CA ARG A 128 -11.50 0.68 21.83
C ARG A 128 -10.16 0.66 21.12
N PHE A 129 -9.32 -0.33 21.42
CA PHE A 129 -8.05 -0.54 20.76
C PHE A 129 -8.24 -0.89 19.28
N LEU A 130 -9.15 -1.83 18.99
CA LEU A 130 -9.51 -2.18 17.62
C LEU A 130 -10.05 -0.98 16.83
N ARG A 131 -10.87 -0.12 17.46
CA ARG A 131 -11.39 1.09 16.81
C ARG A 131 -10.30 2.12 16.49
N LEU A 132 -9.26 2.22 17.31
CA LEU A 132 -8.12 3.11 17.06
C LEU A 132 -7.26 2.60 15.89
N ILE A 133 -7.11 1.29 15.74
CA ILE A 133 -6.26 0.68 14.71
C ILE A 133 -7.01 0.45 13.39
N GLY A 134 -8.34 0.29 13.45
CA GLY A 134 -9.16 -0.06 12.28
C GLY A 134 -9.03 0.94 11.13
N TRP A 135 -9.04 2.24 11.41
CA TRP A 135 -8.88 3.28 10.38
C TRP A 135 -7.48 3.29 9.73
N PRO A 136 -6.36 3.33 10.50
CA PRO A 136 -5.02 3.18 9.92
C PRO A 136 -4.83 1.88 9.14
N LEU A 137 -5.42 0.77 9.61
CA LEU A 137 -5.32 -0.52 8.93
C LEU A 137 -6.07 -0.51 7.59
N ALA A 138 -7.28 0.04 7.57
CA ALA A 138 -8.03 0.22 6.33
C ALA A 138 -7.29 1.11 5.34
N PHE A 139 -6.62 2.16 5.82
CA PHE A 139 -5.78 3.02 4.98
C PHE A 139 -4.57 2.28 4.39
N ALA A 140 -3.82 1.54 5.21
CA ALA A 140 -2.69 0.75 4.74
C ALA A 140 -3.11 -0.34 3.74
N CYS A 141 -4.21 -1.04 4.00
CA CYS A 141 -4.80 -2.01 3.06
C CYS A 141 -5.26 -1.34 1.76
N GLY A 142 -5.88 -0.17 1.86
CA GLY A 142 -6.27 0.64 0.70
C GLY A 142 -5.06 1.02 -0.15
N ALA A 143 -3.97 1.50 0.47
CA ALA A 143 -2.74 1.84 -0.22
C ALA A 143 -2.12 0.65 -0.99
N LEU A 144 -2.20 -0.55 -0.42
CA LEU A 144 -1.75 -1.80 -1.06
C LEU A 144 -2.65 -2.23 -2.23
N LEU A 145 -3.96 -2.01 -2.12
CA LEU A 145 -4.95 -2.42 -3.12
C LEU A 145 -5.04 -1.49 -4.32
N ILE A 146 -4.48 -0.29 -4.25
CA ILE A 146 -4.38 0.56 -5.44
C ILE A 146 -3.58 -0.26 -6.47
N PRO A 147 -4.07 -0.40 -7.72
CA PRO A 147 -3.29 -1.04 -8.78
C PRO A 147 -2.02 -0.23 -9.02
N THR A 148 -0.86 -0.87 -9.15
CA THR A 148 0.31 -0.21 -9.76
C THR A 148 -0.04 -0.03 -11.23
N THR A 149 -0.55 1.15 -11.60
CA THR A 149 -0.61 1.55 -13.00
C THR A 149 0.84 1.56 -13.46
N ASN A 150 1.32 0.49 -14.09
CA ASN A 150 2.69 0.37 -14.58
C ASN A 150 3.00 1.63 -15.39
N PRO A 151 3.82 2.57 -14.89
CA PRO A 151 4.36 3.64 -15.73
C PRO A 151 5.65 3.12 -16.37
N HIS A 152 5.62 1.87 -16.83
CA HIS A 152 6.42 1.47 -17.96
C HIS A 152 5.46 1.42 -19.15
N PRO A 153 5.24 2.54 -19.85
CA PRO A 153 5.46 2.39 -21.27
C PRO A 153 6.88 1.83 -21.36
N LYS A 154 7.04 0.56 -21.74
CA LYS A 154 8.31 0.13 -22.29
C LYS A 154 8.57 1.13 -23.42
N SER A 155 9.41 2.12 -23.16
CA SER A 155 9.88 3.11 -24.13
C SER A 155 10.84 2.48 -25.14
N GLY A 156 10.72 1.18 -25.35
CA GLY A 156 11.16 0.50 -26.54
C GLY A 156 9.91 -0.11 -27.15
N PHE A 157 9.33 0.57 -28.15
CA PHE A 157 8.63 -0.15 -29.19
C PHE A 157 9.52 -1.33 -29.58
N SER A 158 9.03 -2.55 -29.38
CA SER A 158 9.79 -3.73 -29.77
C SER A 158 10.10 -3.62 -31.27
N PRO A 159 11.34 -3.85 -31.72
CA PRO A 159 11.70 -3.82 -33.14
C PRO A 159 10.80 -4.75 -33.98
N SER A 160 10.18 -5.75 -33.34
CA SER A 160 9.17 -6.62 -33.96
C SER A 160 7.95 -5.88 -34.51
N VAL A 161 7.50 -4.78 -33.88
CA VAL A 161 6.31 -4.01 -34.32
C VAL A 161 6.64 -3.17 -35.55
N GLY A 162 7.85 -2.63 -35.63
CA GLY A 162 8.34 -1.95 -36.84
C GLY A 162 8.44 -2.92 -38.02
N ARG A 163 8.99 -4.11 -37.78
CA ARG A 163 9.12 -5.15 -38.80
C ARG A 163 7.77 -5.63 -39.36
N GLU A 164 6.81 -5.94 -38.48
CA GLU A 164 5.48 -6.38 -38.89
C GLU A 164 4.75 -5.31 -39.72
N ALA A 165 4.90 -4.04 -39.34
CA ALA A 165 4.28 -2.93 -40.08
C ALA A 165 4.91 -2.70 -41.47
N VAL A 166 6.23 -2.88 -41.61
CA VAL A 166 6.91 -2.77 -42.91
C VAL A 166 6.56 -3.96 -43.82
N GLU A 167 6.47 -5.18 -43.27
CA GLU A 167 6.07 -6.40 -44.00
C GLU A 167 4.64 -6.31 -44.56
N GLN A 168 3.72 -5.69 -43.82
CA GLN A 168 2.35 -5.40 -44.30
C GLN A 168 2.36 -4.45 -45.51
N LEU A 169 3.19 -3.39 -45.48
CA LEU A 169 3.31 -2.44 -46.59
C LEU A 169 3.97 -3.06 -47.82
N GLU A 170 4.94 -3.96 -47.65
CA GLU A 170 5.53 -4.71 -48.76
C GLU A 170 4.51 -5.62 -49.44
N THR A 171 3.64 -6.26 -48.65
CA THR A 171 2.56 -7.11 -49.17
C THR A 171 1.57 -6.29 -49.99
N VAL A 172 1.15 -5.12 -49.47
CA VAL A 172 0.26 -4.19 -50.18
C VAL A 172 0.91 -3.71 -51.48
N ARG A 173 2.17 -3.27 -51.45
CA ARG A 173 2.91 -2.86 -52.66
C ARG A 173 2.94 -3.98 -53.71
N GLY A 174 3.23 -5.22 -53.29
CA GLY A 174 3.26 -6.39 -54.19
C GLY A 174 1.92 -6.64 -54.89
N LEU A 175 0.80 -6.42 -54.19
CA LEU A 175 -0.53 -6.49 -54.79
C LEU A 175 -0.76 -5.38 -55.83
N PHE A 176 -0.36 -4.15 -55.52
CA PHE A 176 -0.49 -3.00 -56.44
C PHE A 176 0.43 -3.08 -57.68
N GLU A 177 1.60 -3.71 -57.54
CA GLU A 177 2.49 -3.99 -58.68
C GLU A 177 1.91 -5.08 -59.58
N ALA A 178 1.29 -6.12 -59.00
CA ALA A 178 0.63 -7.18 -59.74
C ALA A 178 -0.64 -6.70 -60.47
N SER A 179 -1.37 -5.73 -59.92
CA SER A 179 -2.54 -5.11 -60.58
C SER A 179 -2.17 -4.02 -61.59
N GLY A 180 -0.90 -3.62 -61.71
CA GLY A 180 -0.42 -2.67 -62.72
C GLY A 180 -0.79 -1.20 -62.46
N VAL A 181 -1.22 -0.90 -61.24
CA VAL A 181 -1.79 0.40 -60.81
C VAL A 181 -0.69 1.43 -60.55
N ILE A 182 0.51 0.97 -60.22
CA ILE A 182 1.67 1.81 -59.94
C ILE A 182 2.69 1.67 -61.08
N PRO A 183 3.19 2.78 -61.64
CA PRO A 183 4.28 2.74 -62.61
C PRO A 183 5.50 2.03 -62.03
N ALA A 184 6.15 1.17 -62.83
CA ALA A 184 7.29 0.36 -62.38
C ALA A 184 8.45 1.17 -61.75
N LYS A 185 8.60 2.44 -62.14
CA LYS A 185 9.59 3.37 -61.55
C LYS A 185 9.24 3.79 -60.11
N GLU A 186 7.97 4.12 -59.84
CA GLU A 186 7.52 4.49 -58.50
C GLU A 186 7.56 3.29 -57.53
N SER A 187 7.26 2.08 -58.02
CA SER A 187 7.37 0.85 -57.20
C SER A 187 8.81 0.60 -56.73
N GLN A 188 9.81 0.88 -57.58
CA GLN A 188 11.22 0.73 -57.24
C GLN A 188 11.67 1.75 -56.18
N GLU A 189 11.26 3.00 -56.28
CA GLU A 189 11.57 4.03 -55.27
C GLU A 189 10.95 3.68 -53.92
N ILE A 190 9.67 3.31 -53.90
CA ILE A 190 8.97 2.90 -52.66
C ILE A 190 9.63 1.64 -52.05
N LYS A 191 10.09 0.71 -52.89
CA LYS A 191 10.84 -0.47 -52.43
C LYS A 191 12.13 -0.09 -51.71
N THR A 192 12.91 0.85 -52.27
CA THR A 192 14.16 1.28 -51.63
C THR A 192 13.92 1.95 -50.27
N VAL A 193 12.84 2.72 -50.14
CA VAL A 193 12.46 3.37 -48.88
C VAL A 193 11.98 2.35 -47.85
N LEU A 194 11.19 1.35 -48.27
CA LEU A 194 10.74 0.26 -47.39
C LEU A 194 11.91 -0.63 -46.92
N GLU A 195 12.88 -0.92 -47.79
CA GLU A 195 14.09 -1.68 -47.42
C GLU A 195 14.96 -0.91 -46.40
N GLN A 196 15.06 0.42 -46.54
CA GLN A 196 15.74 1.26 -45.55
C GLN A 196 15.01 1.25 -44.21
N LEU A 197 13.68 1.46 -44.20
CA LEU A 197 12.84 1.39 -43.00
C LEU A 197 12.89 0.01 -42.32
N ALA A 198 12.94 -1.08 -43.10
CA ALA A 198 13.08 -2.44 -42.58
C ALA A 198 14.43 -2.65 -41.89
N SER A 199 15.52 -2.17 -42.52
CA SER A 199 16.87 -2.27 -41.98
C SER A 199 17.03 -1.44 -40.70
N ASP A 200 16.44 -0.25 -40.66
CA ASP A 200 16.47 0.62 -39.49
C ASP A 200 15.64 0.03 -38.34
N ALA A 201 14.45 -0.52 -38.64
CA ALA A 201 13.60 -1.22 -37.68
C ALA A 201 14.22 -2.49 -37.08
N GLU A 202 15.12 -3.16 -37.82
CA GLU A 202 15.83 -4.35 -37.33
C GLU A 202 16.92 -3.98 -36.31
N SER A 203 17.59 -2.84 -36.51
CA SER A 203 18.69 -2.41 -35.66
C SER A 203 18.25 -1.60 -34.44
N LYS A 204 17.18 -0.81 -34.57
CA LYS A 204 16.72 0.14 -33.54
C LYS A 204 15.19 0.30 -33.60
N PRO A 205 14.55 0.70 -32.49
CA PRO A 205 13.17 1.15 -32.54
C PRO A 205 13.04 2.35 -33.48
N LEU A 206 12.07 2.29 -34.39
CA LEU A 206 11.82 3.33 -35.38
C LEU A 206 11.63 4.71 -34.74
N THR A 207 12.25 5.74 -35.33
CA THR A 207 12.15 7.14 -34.90
C THR A 207 10.81 7.76 -35.31
N SER A 208 10.39 8.86 -34.67
CA SER A 208 9.11 9.52 -35.00
C SER A 208 9.00 9.93 -36.47
N GLU A 209 10.11 10.34 -37.09
CA GLU A 209 10.16 10.72 -38.51
C GLU A 209 9.95 9.51 -39.44
N GLU A 210 10.47 8.35 -39.06
CA GLU A 210 10.26 7.09 -39.80
C GLU A 210 8.81 6.60 -39.69
N TRP A 211 8.16 6.81 -38.55
CA TRP A 211 6.72 6.55 -38.38
C TRP A 211 5.86 7.46 -39.25
N GLU A 212 6.19 8.75 -39.33
CA GLU A 212 5.50 9.70 -40.21
C GLU A 212 5.67 9.33 -41.69
N THR A 213 6.89 8.95 -42.09
CA THR A 213 7.18 8.52 -43.46
C THR A 213 6.37 7.27 -43.83
N ARG A 214 6.26 6.32 -42.91
CA ARG A 214 5.44 5.13 -43.09
C ARG A 214 3.95 5.47 -43.21
N ASP A 215 3.43 6.33 -42.35
CA ASP A 215 2.03 6.74 -42.37
C ASP A 215 1.67 7.49 -43.66
N PHE A 216 2.59 8.30 -44.17
CA PHE A 216 2.47 8.95 -45.47
C PHE A 216 2.36 7.93 -46.61
N LEU A 217 3.24 6.91 -46.65
CA LEU A 217 3.17 5.85 -47.66
C LEU A 217 1.85 5.08 -47.59
N ARG A 218 1.38 4.75 -46.37
CA ARG A 218 0.09 4.09 -46.18
C ARG A 218 -1.07 4.93 -46.70
N GLN A 219 -1.09 6.22 -46.39
CA GLN A 219 -2.12 7.13 -46.87
C GLN A 219 -2.12 7.22 -48.41
N GLN A 220 -0.95 7.22 -49.05
CA GLN A 220 -0.87 7.19 -50.52
C GLN A 220 -1.48 5.90 -51.11
N PHE A 221 -1.27 4.75 -50.49
CA PHE A 221 -1.88 3.50 -50.95
C PHE A 221 -3.41 3.51 -50.77
N ASP A 222 -3.90 4.00 -49.63
CA ASP A 222 -5.34 4.12 -49.37
C ASP A 222 -6.02 5.10 -50.36
N GLU A 223 -5.37 6.23 -50.66
CA GLU A 223 -5.85 7.18 -51.66
C GLU A 223 -5.88 6.57 -53.07
N LYS A 224 -4.86 5.81 -53.46
CA LYS A 224 -4.82 5.13 -54.77
C LYS A 224 -5.91 4.05 -54.86
N LEU A 225 -6.12 3.27 -53.79
CA LEU A 225 -7.20 2.27 -53.72
C LEU A 225 -8.58 2.91 -53.90
N SER A 226 -8.87 3.98 -53.13
CA SER A 226 -10.16 4.65 -53.19
C SER A 226 -10.46 5.26 -54.57
N ARG A 227 -9.42 5.75 -55.27
CA ARG A 227 -9.56 6.25 -56.64
C ARG A 227 -9.90 5.14 -57.62
N GLU A 228 -9.29 3.96 -57.49
CA GLU A 228 -9.62 2.82 -58.35
C GLU A 228 -11.02 2.29 -58.10
N GLU A 229 -11.44 2.16 -56.84
CA GLU A 229 -12.79 1.75 -56.49
C GLU A 229 -13.84 2.70 -57.08
N THR A 230 -13.57 4.01 -57.03
CA THR A 230 -14.45 5.03 -57.64
C THR A 230 -14.49 4.90 -59.16
N GLN A 231 -13.34 4.70 -59.82
CA GLN A 231 -13.27 4.53 -61.27
C GLN A 231 -13.95 3.24 -61.76
N LEU A 232 -13.87 2.16 -61.00
CA LEU A 232 -14.56 0.90 -61.29
C LEU A 232 -16.07 1.02 -61.07
N ALA A 233 -16.51 1.80 -60.07
CA ALA A 233 -17.92 2.07 -59.82
C ALA A 233 -18.57 2.96 -60.90
N ASP A 234 -17.81 3.92 -61.46
CA ASP A 234 -18.30 4.79 -62.55
C ASP A 234 -18.29 4.10 -63.93
N ALA A 235 -17.55 2.99 -64.07
CA ALA A 235 -17.42 2.24 -65.32
C ALA A 235 -18.40 1.05 -65.47
N GLY A 236 -19.15 0.71 -64.42
CA GLY A 236 -20.15 -0.38 -64.39
C GLY A 236 -21.58 0.12 -64.51
#